data_AF-A0A536SIW3-F1
#
_entry.id   AF-A0A536SIW3-F1
#
_cell.length_a   1.000
_cell.length_b   1.000
_cell.length_c   1.000
_cell.angle_alpha   90.00
_cell.angle_beta   90.00
_cell.angle_gamma   90.00
#
_symmetry.space_group_name_H-M   'P 1'
#
loop_
_entity.id
_entity.type
_entity.pdbx_description
1 polymer ?
#
loop_
_entity_poly.entity_id
_entity_poly.type
_entity_poly.pdbx_seq_one_letter_code
_entity_poly.pdbx_strand_id
1 'polypeptide(L)' 'MVNRDEYIEKLKAQLDQWNAETAKWEAQAKEAQAGMRAEFEKQLAAFRQRRDQAIEQLRKVQSASGDAWMELARGA' A
#
# COMPACT_ATOMS: atom_id res chain seq x y z
N MET A 1 14.52 -19.39 2.16
CA MET A 1 14.78 -18.16 1.38
C MET A 1 13.42 -17.60 1.04
N VAL A 2 13.13 -16.33 1.35
CA VAL A 2 11.90 -15.71 0.85
C VAL A 2 12.07 -15.63 -0.66
N ASN A 3 11.26 -16.39 -1.40
CA ASN A 3 11.30 -16.31 -2.85
C ASN A 3 10.68 -14.99 -3.28
N ARG A 4 11.19 -14.40 -4.36
CA ARG A 4 10.69 -13.15 -4.93
C ARG A 4 9.17 -13.18 -5.11
N ASP A 5 8.64 -14.32 -5.53
CA ASP A 5 7.22 -14.56 -5.72
C ASP A 5 6.43 -14.51 -4.39
N GLU A 6 6.93 -15.14 -3.32
CA GLU A 6 6.29 -15.07 -2.00
C GLU A 6 6.28 -13.64 -1.45
N TYR A 7 7.36 -12.89 -1.67
CA TYR A 7 7.44 -11.48 -1.28
C TYR A 7 6.43 -10.61 -2.07
N ILE A 8 6.33 -10.84 -3.38
CA ILE A 8 5.36 -10.19 -4.25
C ILE A 8 3.93 -10.51 -3.83
N GLU A 9 3.61 -11.78 -3.59
CA GLU A 9 2.27 -12.21 -3.17
C GLU A 9 1.89 -11.64 -1.80
N LYS A 10 2.82 -11.61 -0.85
CA LYS A 10 2.60 -10.97 0.45
C LYS A 10 2.30 -9.47 0.31
N LEU A 11 3.07 -8.77 -0.52
CA LEU A 11 2.84 -7.34 -0.78
C LEU A 11 1.50 -7.09 -1.48
N LYS A 12 1.13 -7.91 -2.47
CA LYS A 12 -0.19 -7.84 -3.11
C LYS A 12 -1.32 -8.05 -2.11
N ALA A 13 -1.23 -9.08 -1.26
CA ALA A 13 -2.25 -9.34 -0.24
C ALA A 13 -2.38 -8.17 0.75
N GLN A 14 -1.26 -7.56 1.16
CA GLN A 14 -1.27 -6.36 2.00
C GLN A 14 -1.92 -5.16 1.29
N LEU A 15 -1.62 -4.96 0.00
CA LEU A 15 -2.23 -3.90 -0.80
C LEU A 15 -3.75 -4.10 -0.96
N ASP A 16 -4.20 -5.33 -1.18
CA ASP A 16 -5.63 -5.66 -1.29
C ASP A 16 -6.35 -5.43 0.03
N GLN A 17 -5.76 -5.84 1.16
CA GLN A 17 -6.30 -5.55 2.47
C GLN A 17 -6.42 -4.04 2.71
N TRP A 18 -5.36 -3.28 2.39
CA TRP A 18 -5.36 -1.83 2.52
C TRP A 18 -6.39 -1.14 1.62
N ASN A 19 -6.62 -1.64 0.41
CA ASN A 19 -7.68 -1.14 -0.46
C ASN A 19 -9.07 -1.36 0.16
N ALA A 20 -9.32 -2.52 0.77
CA ALA A 20 -10.57 -2.80 1.45
C ALA A 20 -10.77 -1.90 2.69
N GLU A 21 -9.71 -1.68 3.48
CA GLU A 21 -9.74 -0.78 4.65
C GLU A 21 -9.97 0.67 4.22
N THR A 22 -9.33 1.11 3.13
CA THR A 22 -9.54 2.45 2.54
C THR A 22 -10.99 2.66 2.15
N ALA A 23 -11.60 1.70 1.45
CA ALA A 23 -13.00 1.78 1.04
C ALA A 23 -13.95 1.89 2.25
N LYS A 24 -13.65 1.12 3.31
CA LYS A 24 -14.40 1.21 4.58
C LYS A 24 -14.25 2.59 5.22
N TRP A 25 -13.04 3.14 5.29
CA TRP A 25 -12.79 4.45 5.87
C TRP A 25 -13.42 5.57 5.05
N GLU A 26 -13.44 5.47 3.71
CA GLU A 26 -14.14 6.41 2.84
C GLU A 26 -15.65 6.41 3.09
N ALA A 27 -16.25 5.24 3.29
CA ALA A 27 -17.66 5.13 3.63
C ALA A 27 -17.95 5.79 4.98
N GLN A 28 -17.13 5.51 6.00
CA GLN A 28 -17.24 6.13 7.32
C GLN A 28 -17.03 7.65 7.29
N ALA A 29 -16.09 8.14 6.47
CA ALA A 29 -15.84 9.55 6.28
C ALA A 29 -17.02 10.28 5.62
N LYS A 30 -17.72 9.60 4.69
CA LYS A 30 -18.94 10.14 4.07
C LYS A 30 -20.10 10.25 5.05
N GLU A 31 -20.22 9.33 5.98
CA GLU A 31 -21.24 9.34 7.05
C GLU A 31 -20.88 10.29 8.21
N ALA A 32 -19.60 10.61 8.38
CA ALA A 32 -19.14 11.51 9.44
C ALA A 32 -19.59 12.96 9.23
N GLN A 33 -19.86 13.67 10.34
CA GLN A 33 -20.15 15.10 10.33
C GLN A 33 -19.00 15.90 9.70
N ALA A 34 -19.32 17.07 9.13
CA ALA A 34 -18.41 17.89 8.31
C ALA A 34 -17.05 18.17 8.98
N GLY A 35 -16.99 18.35 10.31
CA GLY A 35 -15.75 18.55 11.05
C GLY A 35 -14.84 17.31 11.12
N MET A 36 -15.41 16.11 11.28
CA MET A 36 -14.65 14.86 11.29
C MET A 36 -14.21 14.45 9.88
N ARG A 37 -14.99 14.81 8.85
CA ARG A 37 -14.70 14.46 7.46
C ARG A 37 -13.34 14.99 6.97
N ALA A 38 -12.96 16.20 7.35
CA ALA A 38 -11.66 16.77 6.96
C ALA A 38 -10.48 15.98 7.55
N GLU A 39 -10.58 15.55 8.81
CA GLU A 39 -9.53 14.76 9.45
C GLU A 39 -9.44 13.35 8.85
N PHE A 40 -10.59 12.74 8.53
CA PHE A 40 -10.65 11.45 7.84
C PHE A 40 -10.04 11.54 6.42
N GLU A 41 -10.40 12.55 5.64
CA GLU A 41 -9.83 12.77 4.30
C GLU A 41 -8.30 12.95 4.35
N LYS A 42 -7.78 13.65 5.36
CA LYS A 42 -6.34 13.81 5.56
C LYS A 42 -5.64 12.48 5.87
N GLN A 43 -6.22 11.66 6.75
CA GLN A 43 -5.70 10.33 7.06
C GLN A 43 -5.78 9.39 5.85
N LEU A 44 -6.89 9.44 5.11
CA LEU A 44 -7.07 8.72 3.85
C LEU A 44 -6.04 9.12 2.80
N ALA A 45 -5.74 10.41 2.65
CA ALA A 45 -4.73 10.90 1.73
C ALA A 45 -3.32 10.39 2.09
N ALA A 46 -2.94 10.46 3.37
CA ALA A 46 -1.67 9.91 3.84
C ALA A 46 -1.58 8.40 3.62
N PHE A 47 -2.67 7.68 3.82
CA PHE A 47 -2.75 6.25 3.58
C PHE A 47 -2.62 5.90 2.10
N ARG A 48 -3.35 6.61 1.22
CA ARG A 48 -3.24 6.46 -0.25
C ARG A 48 -1.80 6.72 -0.71
N GLN A 49 -1.13 7.74 -0.18
CA GLN A 49 0.27 8.02 -0.53
C GLN A 49 1.20 6.85 -0.15
N ARG A 50 1.04 6.26 1.05
CA ARG A 50 1.81 5.07 1.47
C ARG A 50 1.53 3.86 0.59
N ARG A 51 0.26 3.64 0.23
CA ARG A 51 -0.14 2.56 -0.68
C ARG A 51 0.52 2.74 -2.05
N ASP A 52 0.47 3.95 -2.61
CA ASP A 52 1.02 4.22 -3.93
C ASP A 52 2.55 4.03 -3.95
N GLN A 53 3.24 4.42 -2.87
CA GLN A 53 4.65 4.10 -2.68
C GLN A 53 4.91 2.59 -2.63
N ALA A 54 4.09 1.82 -1.91
CA ALA A 54 4.21 0.37 -1.85
C ALA A 54 3.95 -0.30 -3.21
N ILE A 55 3.00 0.20 -4.00
CA ILE A 55 2.75 -0.24 -5.39
C ILE A 55 3.96 0.06 -6.27
N GLU A 56 4.56 1.23 -6.14
CA GLU A 56 5.76 1.61 -6.89
C GLU A 56 6.95 0.69 -6.54
N GLN A 57 7.15 0.41 -5.25
CA GLN A 57 8.17 -0.53 -4.79
C GLN A 57 7.91 -1.95 -5.31
N LEU A 58 6.65 -2.40 -5.28
CA LEU A 58 6.26 -3.70 -5.85
C LEU A 58 6.59 -3.78 -7.34
N ARG A 59 6.29 -2.74 -8.12
CA ARG A 59 6.64 -2.67 -9.55
C ARG A 59 8.16 -2.71 -9.76
N LYS A 60 8.93 -1.97 -8.95
CA LYS A 60 10.40 -1.99 -9.02
C LYS A 60 10.93 -3.41 -8.77
N VAL A 61 10.46 -4.05 -7.71
CA VAL A 61 10.82 -5.44 -7.38
C VAL A 61 10.38 -6.43 -8.45
N GLN A 62 9.22 -6.26 -9.07
CA GLN A 62 8.72 -7.07 -10.20
C GLN A 62 9.47 -6.83 -11.52
N SER A 63 10.07 -5.65 -11.71
CA SER A 63 10.89 -5.35 -12.88
C SER A 63 12.36 -5.73 -12.70
N ALA A 64 12.85 -5.83 -11.46
CA ALA A 64 14.24 -6.12 -11.14
C ALA A 64 14.63 -7.56 -11.47
N SER A 65 15.74 -7.75 -12.19
CA SER A 65 16.28 -9.07 -12.52
C SER A 65 17.15 -9.65 -11.41
N GLY A 66 17.08 -10.98 -11.19
CA GLY A 66 18.09 -11.77 -10.47
C GLY A 66 18.48 -11.21 -9.09
N ASP A 67 19.63 -10.56 -9.01
CA ASP A 67 20.17 -10.03 -7.75
C ASP A 67 19.70 -8.60 -7.42
N ALA A 68 19.18 -7.85 -8.40
CA ALA A 68 18.75 -6.46 -8.20
C ALA A 68 17.52 -6.35 -7.28
N TRP A 69 16.64 -7.35 -7.27
CA TRP A 69 15.53 -7.39 -6.31
C TRP A 69 16.04 -7.61 -4.87
N MET A 70 17.18 -8.31 -4.74
CA MET A 70 18.00 -8.49 -3.54
C MET A 70 18.19 -7.20 -2.75
N GLU A 71 18.72 -6.22 -3.48
CA GLU A 71 19.10 -4.90 -2.94
C GLU A 71 17.87 -4.02 -2.69
N LEU A 72 16.88 -4.05 -3.58
CA LEU A 72 15.63 -3.31 -3.40
C LEU A 72 14.87 -3.79 -2.15
N ALA A 73 14.86 -5.10 -1.87
CA ALA A 73 14.21 -5.66 -0.69
C ALA A 73 14.97 -5.38 0.62
N ARG A 74 16.28 -5.13 0.55
CA ARG A 74 17.11 -4.77 1.72
C ARG A 74 17.13 -3.27 2.04
N GLY A 75 16.83 -2.42 1.05
CA GLY A 75 16.82 -0.96 1.20
C GLY A 75 15.48 -0.34 1.62
N ALA A 76 14.43 -1.16 1.76
CA ALA A 76 13.11 -0.79 2.27
C ALA A 76 12.95 -1.22 3.73
#